data_AF-A0A843HP04-F1
#
_entry.id   AF-A0A843HP04-F1
#
_cell.length_a   1.000
_cell.length_b   1.000
_cell.length_c   1.000
_cell.angle_alpha   90.00
_cell.angle_beta   90.00
_cell.angle_gamma   90.00
#
_symmetry.space_group_name_H-M   'P 1'
#
loop_
_entity.id
_entity.type
_entity.pdbx_description
1 polymer ?
#
loop_
_entity_poly.entity_id
_entity_poly.type
_entity_poly.pdbx_seq_one_letter_code
_entity_poly.pdbx_strand_id
1 'polypeptide(L)'
;MQKLVWQNANGVELDLTSGNYGITEWEGFSNASLNIQSQQVPFQDGGVFLDALIEQRELSVTLAMQDNNNLELRYQNRRELISALNPKLGEGYLI
;
A
#
# COMPACT_ATOMS: atom_id res chain seq x y z
N MET A 1 -5.00 15.49 -9.74
CA MET A 1 -5.03 14.29 -8.89
C MET A 1 -3.64 13.68 -8.94
N GLN A 2 -3.11 13.20 -7.81
CA GLN A 2 -1.83 12.47 -7.81
C GLN A 2 -2.02 11.16 -8.56
N LYS A 3 -1.08 10.83 -9.44
CA LYS A 3 -1.05 9.56 -10.17
C LYS A 3 -0.35 8.52 -9.30
N LEU A 4 -0.98 7.36 -9.14
CA LEU A 4 -0.40 6.22 -8.44
C LEU A 4 -0.09 5.11 -9.44
N VAL A 5 1.19 4.76 -9.57
CA VAL A 5 1.67 3.73 -10.50
C VAL A 5 2.34 2.62 -9.71
N TRP A 6 1.93 1.38 -9.96
CA TRP A 6 2.63 0.21 -9.46
C TRP A 6 3.59 -0.32 -10.52
N GLN A 7 4.84 -0.54 -10.15
CA GLN A 7 5.83 -1.24 -10.97
C GLN A 7 6.19 -2.56 -10.29
N ASN A 8 5.97 -3.68 -10.97
CA ASN A 8 6.39 -4.98 -10.44
C ASN A 8 7.89 -5.23 -10.69
N ALA A 9 8.42 -6.30 -10.08
CA ALA A 9 9.83 -6.69 -10.22
C ALA A 9 10.27 -6.97 -11.68
N ASN A 10 9.34 -7.28 -12.58
CA ASN A 10 9.61 -7.50 -14.01
C ASN A 10 9.60 -6.19 -14.83
N GLY A 11 9.39 -5.04 -14.19
CA GLY A 11 9.31 -3.74 -14.84
C GLY A 11 7.97 -3.44 -15.51
N VAL A 12 6.93 -4.25 -15.28
CA VAL A 12 5.58 -3.97 -15.77
C VAL A 12 4.97 -2.90 -14.88
N GLU A 13 4.57 -1.80 -15.51
CA GLU A 13 3.87 -0.69 -14.87
C GLU A 13 2.35 -0.85 -15.01
N LEU A 14 1.63 -0.58 -13.92
CA LEU A 14 0.19 -0.56 -13.85
C LEU A 14 -0.26 0.77 -13.24
N ASP A 15 -1.02 1.54 -14.02
CA ASP A 15 -1.65 2.77 -13.53
C ASP A 15 -2.92 2.41 -12.74
N LEU A 16 -2.97 2.79 -11.47
CA LEU A 16 -4.09 2.53 -10.57
C LEU A 16 -5.10 3.68 -10.51
N THR A 17 -4.76 4.83 -11.09
CA THR A 17 -5.56 6.07 -11.01
C THR A 17 -6.30 6.39 -12.31
N SER A 18 -5.82 5.87 -13.44
CA SER A 18 -6.41 6.15 -14.75
C SER A 18 -6.85 4.89 -15.50
N GLY A 19 -7.73 5.08 -16.48
CA GLY A 19 -8.23 4.00 -17.32
C GLY A 19 -9.33 3.17 -16.66
N ASN A 20 -9.13 1.85 -16.59
CA ASN A 20 -10.12 0.88 -16.09
C ASN A 20 -10.17 0.78 -14.56
N TYR A 21 -9.31 1.50 -13.85
CA TYR A 21 -9.18 1.48 -12.40
C TYR A 21 -9.38 2.89 -11.83
N GLY A 22 -9.96 2.97 -10.64
CA GLY A 22 -10.07 4.21 -9.89
C GLY A 22 -9.90 3.97 -8.39
N ILE A 23 -9.05 4.74 -7.74
CA ILE A 23 -8.85 4.66 -6.29
C ILE A 23 -10.07 5.24 -5.59
N THR A 24 -10.69 4.44 -4.71
CA THR A 24 -11.79 4.89 -3.85
C THR A 24 -11.30 5.28 -2.47
N GLU A 25 -10.30 4.57 -1.96
CA GLU A 25 -9.75 4.77 -0.62
C GLU A 25 -8.28 4.34 -0.61
N TRP A 26 -7.49 4.99 0.22
CA TRP A 26 -6.07 4.70 0.41
C TRP A 26 -5.66 5.06 1.84
N GLU A 27 -4.91 4.17 2.48
CA GLU A 27 -4.51 4.29 3.89
C GLU A 27 -3.04 3.89 4.07
N GLY A 28 -2.42 4.38 5.15
CA GLY A 28 -1.03 4.06 5.48
C GLY A 28 0.04 4.90 4.74
N PHE A 29 -0.36 5.77 3.80
CA PHE A 29 0.56 6.68 3.09
C PHE A 29 1.10 7.83 3.94
N SER A 30 0.58 7.98 5.17
CA SER A 30 1.02 8.97 6.15
C SER A 30 2.31 8.51 6.87
N ASN A 31 2.60 9.13 8.00
CA ASN A 31 3.76 8.81 8.84
C ASN A 31 3.77 7.33 9.26
N ALA A 32 4.96 6.74 9.28
CA ALA A 32 5.16 5.39 9.78
C ALA A 32 4.87 5.31 11.30
N SER A 33 4.38 4.15 11.75
CA SER A 33 4.20 3.87 13.17
C SER A 33 5.55 3.92 13.89
N LEU A 34 5.56 4.53 15.07
CA LEU A 34 6.73 4.60 15.94
C LEU A 34 6.46 3.79 17.20
N ASN A 35 7.32 2.81 17.44
CA ASN A 35 7.31 2.04 18.67
C ASN A 35 8.25 2.69 19.68
N ILE A 36 7.67 3.49 20.58
CA ILE A 36 8.40 4.20 21.63
C ILE A 36 8.72 3.24 22.76
N GLN A 37 10.01 2.99 22.95
CA GLN A 37 10.55 2.20 24.04
C GLN A 37 10.85 3.12 25.22
N SER A 38 10.15 2.91 26.34
CA SER A 38 10.34 3.71 27.55
C SER A 38 10.39 2.81 28.78
N GLN A 39 11.13 3.25 29.80
CA GLN A 39 11.22 2.57 31.08
C GLN A 39 10.76 3.50 32.21
N GLN A 40 9.93 2.97 33.10
CA GLN A 40 9.55 3.67 34.33
C GLN A 40 10.20 2.98 35.54
N VAL A 41 10.83 3.77 36.40
CA VAL A 41 11.42 3.31 37.66
C VAL A 41 10.38 3.48 38.78
N PRO A 42 10.32 2.57 39.79
CA PRO A 42 9.40 2.73 40.91
C PRO A 42 9.54 4.08 41.62
N PHE A 43 8.42 4.65 42.03
CA PHE A 43 8.32 5.95 42.72
C PHE A 43 8.80 7.17 41.93
N GLN A 44 9.00 7.03 40.62
CA GLN A 44 9.30 8.13 39.72
C GLN A 44 8.07 8.52 38.91
N ASP A 45 7.80 9.82 38.84
CA ASP A 45 6.82 10.40 37.94
C ASP A 45 7.41 10.51 36.52
N GLY A 46 6.67 9.99 35.55
CA GLY A 46 7.09 9.94 34.15
C GLY A 46 7.91 8.69 33.80
N GLY A 47 8.38 8.62 32.55
CA GLY A 47 9.19 7.53 32.03
C GLY A 47 10.45 8.05 31.34
N VAL A 48 11.52 7.26 31.39
CA VAL A 48 12.77 7.52 30.68
C VAL A 48 12.62 6.98 29.26
N PHE A 49 12.86 7.84 28.28
CA PHE A 49 12.95 7.44 26.88
C PHE A 49 14.20 6.57 26.68
N LEU A 50 14.01 5.38 26.10
CA LEU A 50 15.12 4.51 25.73
C LEU A 50 15.41 4.64 24.23
N ASP A 51 14.39 4.44 23.40
CA ASP A 51 14.53 4.45 21.95
C ASP A 51 13.16 4.61 21.24
N ALA A 52 13.18 4.87 19.94
CA ALA A 52 12.01 4.84 19.07
C ALA A 52 12.32 4.06 17.79
N LEU A 53 11.64 2.93 17.59
CA LEU A 53 11.80 2.10 16.40
C LEU A 53 10.73 2.44 15.38
N ILE A 54 11.15 2.68 14.13
CA ILE A 54 10.22 2.83 13.00
C ILE A 54 9.79 1.44 12.56
N GLU A 55 8.49 1.18 12.62
CA GLU A 55 7.93 -0.12 12.23
C GLU A 55 7.60 -0.18 10.74
N GLN A 56 7.50 -1.40 10.21
CA GLN A 56 7.03 -1.62 8.85
C GLN A 56 5.60 -1.08 8.73
N ARG A 57 5.38 -0.20 7.75
CA ARG A 57 4.05 0.32 7.45
C ARG A 57 3.29 -0.62 6.53
N GLU A 58 2.01 -0.80 6.82
CA GLU A 58 1.07 -1.44 5.90
C GLU A 58 0.41 -0.35 5.06
N LEU A 59 0.41 -0.53 3.74
CA LEU A 59 -0.28 0.34 2.80
C LEU A 59 -1.51 -0.41 2.29
N SER A 60 -2.67 0.24 2.38
CA SER A 60 -3.93 -0.30 1.87
C SER A 60 -4.47 0.62 0.78
N VAL A 61 -4.90 0.04 -0.34
CA VAL A 61 -5.52 0.77 -1.46
C VAL A 61 -6.75 0.00 -1.91
N THR A 62 -7.90 0.67 -1.86
CA THR A 62 -9.16 0.15 -2.39
C THR A 62 -9.39 0.73 -3.79
N LEU A 63 -9.61 -0.15 -4.75
CA LEU A 63 -9.78 0.19 -6.17
C LEU A 63 -11.18 -0.21 -6.63
N ALA A 64 -11.85 0.70 -7.32
CA ALA A 64 -12.98 0.39 -8.18
C ALA A 64 -12.47 0.00 -9.57
N MET A 65 -13.08 -1.02 -10.15
CA MET A 65 -12.85 -1.41 -11.54
C MET A 65 -14.03 -0.99 -12.38
N GLN A 66 -13.75 -0.38 -13.54
CA GLN A 66 -14.79 -0.10 -14.51
C GLN A 66 -15.27 -1.41 -15.14
N ASP A 67 -16.58 -1.56 -15.16
CA ASP A 67 -17.26 -2.70 -15.73
C ASP A 67 -18.43 -2.19 -16.55
N ASN A 68 -18.21 -2.04 -17.86
CA ASN A 68 -19.21 -1.58 -18.81
C ASN A 68 -20.23 -2.68 -19.14
N ASN A 69 -20.63 -3.46 -18.12
CA ASN A 69 -21.46 -4.66 -18.22
C ASN A 69 -20.89 -5.71 -19.21
N ASN A 70 -19.56 -5.76 -19.31
CA ASN A 70 -18.86 -6.65 -20.21
C ASN A 70 -18.07 -7.66 -19.39
N LEU A 71 -18.58 -8.89 -19.37
CA LEU A 71 -18.01 -9.99 -18.60
C LEU A 71 -16.55 -10.28 -18.99
N GLU A 72 -16.23 -10.25 -20.28
CA GLU A 72 -14.87 -10.52 -20.76
C GLU A 72 -13.88 -9.45 -20.30
N LEU A 73 -14.29 -8.18 -20.39
CA LEU A 73 -13.50 -7.05 -19.91
C LEU A 73 -13.24 -7.15 -18.40
N ARG A 74 -14.27 -7.51 -17.61
CA ARG A 74 -14.13 -7.75 -16.17
C ARG A 74 -13.07 -8.81 -15.86
N TYR A 75 -13.08 -9.93 -16.58
CA TYR A 75 -12.08 -10.98 -16.40
C TYR A 75 -10.67 -10.58 -16.89
N GLN A 76 -10.56 -9.78 -17.94
CA GLN A 76 -9.29 -9.26 -18.43
C GLN A 76 -8.64 -8.31 -17.40
N ASN A 77 -9.38 -7.29 -16.94
CA ASN A 77 -8.91 -6.33 -15.94
C ASN A 77 -8.48 -7.04 -14.64
N ARG A 78 -9.27 -8.01 -14.16
CA ARG A 78 -8.90 -8.79 -12.97
C ARG A 78 -7.62 -9.60 -13.17
N ARG A 79 -7.42 -10.20 -14.36
CA ARG A 79 -6.20 -10.98 -14.66
C ARG A 79 -4.97 -10.08 -14.72
N GLU A 80 -5.10 -8.90 -15.29
CA GLU A 80 -4.03 -7.89 -15.32
C GLU A 80 -3.63 -7.44 -13.91
N LEU A 81 -4.60 -7.12 -13.04
CA LEU A 81 -4.31 -6.78 -11.64
C LEU A 81 -3.58 -7.90 -10.92
N ILE A 82 -4.07 -9.14 -11.04
CA ILE A 82 -3.47 -10.29 -10.36
C ILE A 82 -2.06 -10.57 -10.87
N SER A 83 -1.80 -10.40 -12.17
CA SER A 83 -0.47 -10.63 -12.74
C SER A 83 0.52 -9.54 -12.34
N ALA A 84 0.10 -8.28 -12.33
CA ALA A 84 0.94 -7.15 -11.96
C ALA A 84 1.26 -7.10 -10.46
N LEU A 85 0.27 -7.38 -9.60
CA LEU A 85 0.37 -7.33 -8.14
C LEU A 85 0.78 -8.67 -7.51
N ASN A 86 1.30 -9.62 -8.29
CA ASN A 86 1.67 -10.94 -7.78
C ASN A 86 2.95 -10.86 -6.91
N PRO A 87 2.87 -11.16 -5.59
CA PRO A 87 4.03 -11.05 -4.69
C PRO A 87 5.14 -12.05 -5.01
N LYS A 88 4.85 -13.13 -5.77
CA LYS A 88 5.86 -14.12 -6.16
C LYS A 88 6.88 -13.59 -7.18
N LEU A 89 6.58 -12.45 -7.81
CA LEU A 89 7.51 -11.82 -8.77
C LEU A 89 8.71 -11.15 -8.07
N GLY A 90 8.58 -10.84 -6.78
CA GLY A 90 9.56 -10.09 -6.00
C GLY A 90 9.01 -8.73 -5.55
N GLU A 91 9.90 -7.92 -4.99
CA GLU A 91 9.54 -6.57 -4.53
C GLU A 91 9.22 -5.66 -5.73
N GLY A 92 8.15 -4.88 -5.59
CA GLY A 92 7.76 -3.86 -6.55
C GLY A 92 7.81 -2.47 -5.94
N TYR A 93 7.67 -1.46 -6.79
CA TYR A 93 7.69 -0.05 -6.40
C TYR A 93 6.33 0.56 -6.61
N LEU A 94 5.88 1.33 -5.63
CA LEU A 94 4.72 2.20 -5.75
C LEU A 94 5.24 3.63 -5.93
N ILE A 95 4.94 4.22 -7.10
CA ILE A 95 5.45 5.51 -7.59
C ILE A 95 4.32 6.53 -7.67
#